data_AF-A0A950K3J4-F1
#
_entry.id   AF-A0A950K3J4-F1
#
_cell.length_a   1.000
_cell.length_b   1.000
_cell.length_c   1.000
_cell.angle_alpha   90.00
_cell.angle_beta   90.00
_cell.angle_gamma   90.00
#
_symmetry.space_group_name_H-M   'P 1'
#
loop_
_entity.id
_entity.type
_entity.pdbx_description
1 polymer ?
#
loop_
_entity_poly.entity_id
_entity_poly.type
_entity_poly.pdbx_seq_one_letter_code
_entity_poly.pdbx_strand_id
1 'polypeptide(L)'
;MKTTAGWILGALALIAMSQAEPAPAAAPEGWTSRSPREEIRPQFSYDPKGGRNGAGSFLIAHDRREGLQGCWTRSFFVEGGRCYRFAAVRKGRGLDLARRSAVVRILWRDENDKPVLLDTPWERDVLKGFPATAEAEHPTDQGTDAAGWTEVSGVYRTPSKARRAQVELHLQWAPGGSVEWSEVSLQEVAPPGPRKARLATIHHRPKGKTAEENRAGYVPLIESAAKQNADLVVLGETLTYVNTGRSYAEAAEVVPGPSTKFFGDLARAHNLYIVAGLIERDGPLLYNVAVLLGPDGALAGKYRKVCLPRSEVEAGVTPGNEFPVFSTRFGKVGLMVCYDGFFPEVARHLTMNGAEVIAWPVWGCNPL
;
A
#
# COMPACT_ATOMS: atom_id res chain seq x y z
N MET A 1 67.97 44.72 -29.05
CA MET A 1 66.96 45.79 -28.90
C MET A 1 65.72 45.39 -29.68
N LYS A 2 64.55 45.44 -29.04
CA LYS A 2 63.29 44.81 -29.46
C LYS A 2 62.68 45.51 -30.69
N THR A 3 62.25 44.72 -31.67
CA THR A 3 61.45 45.11 -32.83
C THR A 3 59.96 44.98 -32.53
N THR A 4 59.20 46.06 -32.74
CA THR A 4 57.73 46.10 -32.76
C THR A 4 57.19 45.74 -34.14
N ALA A 5 56.26 44.80 -34.22
CA ALA A 5 55.36 44.61 -35.37
C ALA A 5 53.96 44.28 -34.84
N GLY A 6 52.99 45.12 -35.19
CA GLY A 6 51.59 44.98 -34.79
C GLY A 6 50.84 43.94 -35.61
N TRP A 7 49.77 43.39 -35.03
CA TRP A 7 48.81 42.53 -35.71
C TRP A 7 47.38 42.98 -35.36
N ILE A 8 46.58 43.11 -36.41
CA ILE A 8 45.16 43.48 -36.41
C ILE A 8 44.33 42.27 -35.95
N LEU A 9 43.48 42.44 -34.94
CA LEU A 9 42.49 41.43 -34.54
C LEU A 9 41.23 41.54 -35.41
N GLY A 10 40.94 40.49 -36.17
CA GLY A 10 39.63 40.27 -36.80
C GLY A 10 38.69 39.52 -35.84
N ALA A 11 37.51 40.09 -35.59
CA ALA A 11 36.46 39.45 -34.80
C ALA A 11 35.57 38.58 -35.70
N LEU A 12 35.42 37.30 -35.34
CA LEU A 12 34.41 36.40 -35.90
C LEU A 12 33.34 36.14 -34.83
N ALA A 13 32.14 36.69 -35.03
CA ALA A 13 30.98 36.42 -34.21
C ALA A 13 30.32 35.11 -34.67
N LEU A 14 30.37 34.06 -33.84
CA LEU A 14 29.56 32.86 -34.02
C LEU A 14 28.13 33.13 -33.52
N ILE A 15 27.18 33.13 -34.45
CA ILE A 15 25.74 33.14 -34.16
C ILE A 15 25.34 31.70 -33.83
N ALA A 16 25.08 31.41 -32.55
CA ALA A 16 24.50 30.14 -32.13
C ALA A 16 23.02 30.11 -32.54
N MET A 17 22.68 29.27 -33.52
CA MET A 17 21.28 28.99 -33.85
C MET A 17 20.70 28.07 -32.76
N SER A 18 19.86 28.65 -31.90
CA SER A 18 18.97 27.92 -31.01
C SER A 18 18.00 27.09 -31.86
N GLN A 19 18.16 25.76 -31.85
CA GLN A 19 17.11 24.89 -32.38
C GLN A 19 15.95 24.90 -31.39
N ALA A 20 14.82 25.45 -31.84
CA ALA A 20 13.58 25.38 -31.08
C ALA A 20 13.23 23.91 -30.81
N GLU A 21 13.00 23.57 -29.54
CA GLU A 21 12.48 22.25 -29.17
C GLU A 21 11.17 21.99 -29.94
N PRO A 22 10.98 20.77 -30.50
CA PRO A 22 9.75 20.44 -31.20
C PRO A 22 8.56 20.61 -30.26
N ALA A 23 7.49 21.20 -30.77
CA ALA A 23 6.25 21.38 -30.01
C ALA A 23 5.78 20.03 -29.44
N PRO A 24 5.28 19.99 -28.19
CA PRO A 24 4.84 18.75 -27.56
C PRO A 24 3.77 18.09 -28.41
N ALA A 25 3.88 16.77 -28.59
CA ALA A 25 2.94 16.01 -29.38
C ALA A 25 1.52 16.11 -28.78
N ALA A 26 0.51 16.20 -29.64
CA ALA A 26 -0.88 16.16 -29.20
C ALA A 26 -1.19 14.80 -28.57
N ALA A 27 -1.91 14.81 -27.45
CA ALA A 27 -2.36 13.59 -26.81
C ALA A 27 -3.36 12.83 -27.70
N PRO A 28 -3.45 11.49 -27.57
CA PRO A 28 -4.42 10.69 -28.31
C PRO A 28 -5.86 11.12 -28.07
N GLU A 29 -6.74 10.85 -29.03
CA GLU A 29 -8.14 11.24 -28.98
C GLU A 29 -8.85 10.81 -27.68
N GLY A 30 -9.65 11.71 -27.12
CA GLY A 30 -10.42 11.50 -25.89
C GLY A 30 -9.64 11.72 -24.59
N TRP A 31 -8.33 11.95 -24.64
CA TRP A 31 -7.54 12.35 -23.48
C TRP A 31 -7.42 13.87 -23.37
N THR A 32 -7.61 14.38 -22.16
CA THR A 32 -7.42 15.80 -21.85
C THR A 32 -6.69 15.97 -20.52
N SER A 33 -5.95 17.07 -20.36
CA SER A 33 -5.31 17.40 -19.09
C SER A 33 -6.21 18.32 -18.25
N ARG A 34 -6.30 18.07 -16.95
CA ARG A 34 -7.08 18.88 -16.01
C ARG A 34 -6.25 19.24 -14.79
N SER A 35 -6.37 20.48 -14.35
CA SER A 35 -5.94 20.94 -13.02
C SER A 35 -7.16 21.50 -12.29
N PRO A 36 -7.28 21.37 -10.95
CA PRO A 36 -8.36 22.00 -10.21
C PRO A 36 -8.37 23.53 -10.35
N ARG A 37 -7.18 24.16 -10.45
CA ARG A 37 -6.99 25.60 -10.63
C ARG A 37 -5.74 25.88 -11.46
N GLU A 38 -5.70 27.02 -12.14
CA GLU A 38 -4.60 27.33 -13.07
C GLU A 38 -3.28 27.58 -12.36
N GLU A 39 -3.32 28.22 -11.19
CA GLU A 39 -2.13 28.57 -10.39
C GLU A 39 -1.39 27.35 -9.82
N ILE A 40 -2.05 26.19 -9.73
CA ILE A 40 -1.45 24.92 -9.29
C ILE A 40 -1.30 23.90 -10.43
N ARG A 41 -1.49 24.34 -11.69
CA ARG A 41 -1.39 23.48 -12.85
C ARG A 41 0.05 22.96 -13.01
N PRO A 42 0.25 21.63 -13.10
CA PRO A 42 1.54 21.05 -13.44
C PRO A 42 1.79 21.09 -14.96
N GLN A 43 3.00 20.75 -15.37
CA GLN A 43 3.29 20.59 -16.80
C GLN A 43 2.75 19.25 -17.28
N PHE A 44 2.08 19.26 -18.43
CA PHE A 44 1.55 18.08 -19.10
C PHE A 44 2.19 17.93 -20.47
N SER A 45 2.60 16.72 -20.81
CA SER A 45 3.06 16.40 -22.17
C SER A 45 2.70 14.95 -22.51
N TYR A 46 2.59 14.68 -23.81
CA TYR A 46 2.45 13.33 -24.33
C TYR A 46 3.69 12.98 -25.16
N ASP A 47 4.28 11.83 -24.92
CA ASP A 47 5.38 11.30 -25.73
C ASP A 47 4.87 10.06 -26.50
N PRO A 48 4.72 10.13 -27.84
CA PRO A 48 4.23 9.01 -28.65
C PRO A 48 5.19 7.82 -28.73
N LYS A 49 6.46 7.99 -28.33
CA LYS A 49 7.48 6.93 -28.29
C LYS A 49 7.88 6.55 -26.86
N GLY A 50 7.28 7.21 -25.86
CA GLY A 50 7.50 6.93 -24.46
C GLY A 50 6.73 5.69 -23.99
N GLY A 51 6.75 5.46 -22.67
CA GLY A 51 6.11 4.31 -22.04
C GLY A 51 6.99 3.07 -22.02
N ARG A 52 6.56 2.07 -21.24
CA ARG A 52 7.31 0.82 -21.02
C ARG A 52 7.59 0.05 -22.31
N ASN A 53 6.67 0.10 -23.28
CA ASN A 53 6.73 -0.62 -24.55
C ASN A 53 6.94 0.31 -25.76
N GLY A 54 7.16 1.62 -25.54
CA GLY A 54 7.33 2.59 -26.61
C GLY A 54 6.05 2.93 -27.41
N ALA A 55 4.86 2.54 -26.92
CA ALA A 55 3.58 2.78 -27.57
C ALA A 55 2.89 4.10 -27.15
N GLY A 56 3.59 4.94 -26.38
CA GLY A 56 3.11 6.24 -25.95
C GLY A 56 2.97 6.38 -24.44
N SER A 57 3.16 7.59 -23.93
CA SER A 57 3.02 7.89 -22.51
C SER A 57 2.48 9.28 -22.22
N PHE A 58 1.77 9.38 -21.09
CA PHE A 58 1.22 10.61 -20.55
C PHE A 58 2.10 11.07 -19.39
N LEU A 59 2.77 12.20 -19.55
CA LEU A 59 3.68 12.76 -18.56
C LEU A 59 2.98 13.86 -17.77
N ILE A 60 3.26 13.88 -16.47
CA ILE A 60 2.98 15.02 -15.59
C ILE A 60 4.26 15.34 -14.83
N ALA A 61 4.69 16.60 -14.89
CA ALA A 61 5.89 17.07 -14.22
C ALA A 61 5.58 18.27 -13.31
N HIS A 62 6.10 18.22 -12.10
CA HIS A 62 6.04 19.31 -11.14
C HIS A 62 7.33 20.10 -11.15
N ASP A 63 7.20 21.43 -11.13
CA ASP A 63 8.31 22.29 -10.73
C ASP A 63 8.45 22.28 -9.19
N ARG A 64 9.25 23.20 -8.64
CA ARG A 64 9.52 23.24 -7.18
C ARG A 64 8.38 23.84 -6.34
N ARG A 65 7.30 24.34 -6.95
CA ARG A 65 6.15 24.85 -6.21
C ARG A 65 5.47 23.72 -5.45
N GLU A 66 5.06 24.04 -4.23
CA GLU A 66 4.23 23.16 -3.43
C GLU A 66 2.77 23.17 -3.91
N GLY A 67 2.03 22.10 -3.64
CA GLY A 67 0.59 22.04 -3.91
C GLY A 67 0.18 21.85 -5.37
N LEU A 68 1.13 21.66 -6.30
CA LEU A 68 0.82 21.28 -7.68
C LEU A 68 -0.02 20.00 -7.72
N GLN A 69 -1.05 20.01 -8.55
CA GLN A 69 -1.97 18.90 -8.72
C GLN A 69 -2.65 18.94 -10.09
N GLY A 70 -2.69 17.80 -10.77
CA GLY A 70 -3.45 17.65 -12.00
C GLY A 70 -3.45 16.23 -12.51
N CYS A 71 -4.22 15.98 -13.57
CA CYS A 71 -4.36 14.66 -14.15
C CYS A 71 -4.54 14.68 -15.67
N TRP A 72 -4.21 13.57 -16.29
CA TRP A 72 -4.75 13.18 -17.59
C TRP A 72 -6.08 12.46 -17.34
N THR A 73 -7.13 12.82 -18.07
CA THR A 73 -8.46 12.22 -17.93
C THR A 73 -9.06 11.79 -19.25
N ARG A 74 -9.77 10.66 -19.21
CA ARG A 74 -10.57 10.11 -20.30
C ARG A 74 -11.77 9.36 -19.74
N SER A 75 -12.91 9.47 -20.43
CA SER A 75 -14.12 8.72 -20.11
C SER A 75 -14.27 7.49 -21.00
N PHE A 76 -14.48 6.33 -20.39
CA PHE A 76 -14.73 5.04 -21.04
C PHE A 76 -16.21 4.68 -20.90
N PHE A 77 -16.79 4.05 -21.91
CA PHE A 77 -18.15 3.50 -21.80
C PHE A 77 -18.12 2.22 -20.98
N VAL A 78 -19.12 2.06 -20.10
CA VAL A 78 -19.31 0.85 -19.28
C VAL A 78 -20.79 0.54 -19.16
N GLU A 79 -21.12 -0.74 -18.98
CA GLU A 79 -22.46 -1.19 -18.61
C GLU A 79 -22.54 -1.41 -17.10
N GLY A 80 -23.62 -0.95 -16.47
CA GLY A 80 -23.83 -1.09 -15.03
C GLY A 80 -24.02 -2.55 -14.60
N GLY A 81 -23.44 -2.93 -13.46
CA GLY A 81 -23.49 -4.29 -12.93
C GLY A 81 -22.48 -5.28 -13.53
N ARG A 82 -21.76 -4.91 -14.60
CA ARG A 82 -20.66 -5.69 -15.19
C ARG A 82 -19.36 -5.51 -14.40
N CYS A 83 -18.34 -6.29 -14.72
CA CYS A 83 -17.01 -6.14 -14.15
C CYS A 83 -16.01 -5.67 -15.21
N TYR A 84 -15.16 -4.72 -14.83
CA TYR A 84 -14.11 -4.19 -15.69
C TYR A 84 -12.76 -4.26 -15.00
N ARG A 85 -11.73 -4.69 -15.73
CA ARG A 85 -10.34 -4.58 -15.31
C ARG A 85 -9.79 -3.24 -15.80
N PHE A 86 -9.37 -2.41 -14.87
CA PHE A 86 -8.50 -1.29 -15.16
C PHE A 86 -7.04 -1.75 -15.06
N ALA A 87 -6.20 -1.30 -16.00
CA ALA A 87 -4.75 -1.44 -15.89
C ALA A 87 -4.04 -0.24 -16.52
N ALA A 88 -2.92 0.15 -15.90
CA ALA A 88 -1.93 1.07 -16.45
C ALA A 88 -0.56 0.72 -15.87
N VAL A 89 0.51 1.21 -16.49
CA VAL A 89 1.85 1.21 -15.88
C VAL A 89 2.28 2.63 -15.58
N ARG A 90 3.00 2.82 -14.48
CA ARG A 90 3.58 4.12 -14.13
C ARG A 90 5.06 4.02 -13.81
N LYS A 91 5.79 5.08 -14.12
CA LYS A 91 7.17 5.29 -13.67
C LYS A 91 7.28 6.66 -13.02
N GLY A 92 7.53 6.66 -11.71
CA GLY A 92 7.69 7.88 -10.92
C GLY A 92 9.14 8.26 -10.73
N ARG A 93 9.45 9.56 -10.68
CA ARG A 93 10.76 10.09 -10.29
C ARG A 93 10.58 11.18 -9.25
N GLY A 94 11.40 11.18 -8.20
CA GLY A 94 11.31 12.17 -7.11
C GLY A 94 9.98 12.11 -6.35
N LEU A 95 9.46 10.89 -6.13
CA LEU A 95 8.23 10.68 -5.37
C LEU A 95 8.56 9.97 -4.05
N ASP A 96 8.31 10.62 -2.91
CA ASP A 96 8.51 10.00 -1.59
C ASP A 96 7.61 8.79 -1.38
N LEU A 97 6.33 8.92 -1.80
CA LEU A 97 5.35 7.85 -1.74
C LEU A 97 4.48 7.87 -3.00
N ALA A 98 4.85 7.06 -3.99
CA ALA A 98 4.19 7.03 -5.29
C ALA A 98 2.67 6.80 -5.19
N ARG A 99 2.20 5.94 -4.28
CA ARG A 99 0.77 5.68 -4.07
C ARG A 99 -0.01 6.87 -3.45
N ARG A 100 0.68 7.88 -2.91
CA ARG A 100 0.08 9.13 -2.44
C ARG A 100 0.07 10.20 -3.52
N SER A 101 1.13 10.27 -4.32
CA SER A 101 1.36 11.37 -5.26
C SER A 101 0.96 11.04 -6.70
N ALA A 102 1.12 9.79 -7.15
CA ALA A 102 0.83 9.36 -8.51
C ALA A 102 -0.36 8.40 -8.54
N VAL A 103 -1.58 8.93 -8.38
CA VAL A 103 -2.78 8.13 -8.08
C VAL A 103 -3.66 7.94 -9.31
N VAL A 104 -4.24 6.74 -9.47
CA VAL A 104 -5.36 6.54 -10.39
C VAL A 104 -6.67 6.73 -9.64
N ARG A 105 -7.61 7.44 -10.26
CA ARG A 105 -8.98 7.57 -9.78
C ARG A 105 -9.95 7.16 -10.88
N ILE A 106 -10.90 6.27 -10.58
CA ILE A 106 -11.99 5.90 -11.49
C ILE A 106 -13.29 6.41 -10.87
N LEU A 107 -13.96 7.32 -11.58
CA LEU A 107 -15.22 7.91 -11.15
C LEU A 107 -16.36 7.33 -11.98
N TRP A 108 -17.36 6.77 -11.31
CA TRP A 108 -18.54 6.21 -11.96
C TRP A 108 -19.57 7.29 -12.28
N ARG A 109 -19.96 7.39 -13.57
CA ARG A 109 -20.85 8.44 -14.08
C ARG A 109 -22.08 7.84 -14.78
N ASP A 110 -23.21 8.53 -14.68
CA ASP A 110 -24.42 8.19 -15.44
C ASP A 110 -24.34 8.71 -16.90
N GLU A 111 -25.45 8.61 -17.64
CA GLU A 111 -25.57 9.08 -19.02
C GLU A 111 -25.41 10.61 -19.17
N ASN A 112 -25.61 11.37 -18.09
CA ASN A 112 -25.54 12.83 -18.03
C ASN A 112 -24.24 13.31 -17.36
N ASP A 113 -23.24 12.43 -17.22
CA ASP A 113 -21.95 12.69 -16.56
C ASP A 113 -22.05 13.07 -15.07
N LYS A 114 -23.16 12.73 -14.40
CA LYS A 114 -23.34 12.95 -12.97
C LYS A 114 -22.80 11.77 -12.16
N PRO A 115 -22.31 11.98 -10.92
CA PRO A 115 -21.97 10.89 -10.01
C PRO A 115 -23.15 9.94 -9.82
N VAL A 116 -22.90 8.64 -9.88
CA VAL A 116 -23.94 7.62 -9.62
C VAL A 116 -24.11 7.37 -8.13
N LEU A 117 -25.29 6.90 -7.73
CA LEU A 117 -25.57 6.48 -6.35
C LEU A 117 -25.01 5.09 -6.07
N LEU A 118 -24.71 4.82 -4.80
CA LEU A 118 -24.32 3.49 -4.32
C LEU A 118 -25.49 2.51 -4.52
N ASP A 119 -25.20 1.30 -5.04
CA ASP A 119 -26.24 0.29 -5.28
C ASP A 119 -26.88 -0.22 -3.98
N THR A 120 -26.11 -0.23 -2.88
CA THR A 120 -26.59 -0.62 -1.55
C THR A 120 -26.67 0.64 -0.68
N PRO A 121 -27.83 0.97 -0.09
CA PRO A 121 -27.92 2.12 0.79
C PRO A 121 -27.04 1.94 2.03
N TRP A 122 -26.36 3.01 2.44
CA TRP A 122 -25.66 3.07 3.74
C TRP A 122 -26.64 2.74 4.87
N GLU A 123 -26.15 2.16 5.98
CA GLU A 123 -26.97 1.97 7.18
C GLU A 123 -27.65 3.30 7.54
N ARG A 124 -28.99 3.24 7.65
CA ARG A 124 -29.89 4.41 7.56
C ARG A 124 -29.78 5.41 8.72
N ASP A 125 -28.99 5.09 9.75
CA ASP A 125 -29.05 5.80 11.04
C ASP A 125 -28.01 6.92 11.21
N VAL A 126 -26.96 7.00 10.37
CA VAL A 126 -25.87 7.97 10.59
C VAL A 126 -26.00 9.25 9.74
N LEU A 127 -26.55 9.18 8.51
CA LEU A 127 -26.66 10.33 7.59
C LEU A 127 -28.02 10.39 6.88
N LYS A 128 -29.09 10.64 7.64
CA LYS A 128 -30.44 10.81 7.08
C LYS A 128 -30.48 11.98 6.09
N GLY A 129 -30.91 11.73 4.85
CA GLY A 129 -31.14 12.77 3.83
C GLY A 129 -29.99 12.99 2.84
N PHE A 130 -28.83 12.33 3.01
CA PHE A 130 -27.71 12.42 2.06
C PHE A 130 -27.62 11.14 1.23
N PRO A 131 -28.00 11.15 -0.06
CA PRO A 131 -27.88 9.97 -0.90
C PRO A 131 -26.38 9.66 -1.12
N ALA A 132 -25.93 8.49 -0.68
CA ALA A 132 -24.54 8.07 -0.83
C ALA A 132 -24.22 7.88 -2.32
N THR A 133 -23.22 8.61 -2.81
CA THR A 133 -22.68 8.42 -4.16
C THR A 133 -21.72 7.24 -4.16
N ALA A 134 -21.61 6.53 -5.29
CA ALA A 134 -20.57 5.53 -5.46
C ALA A 134 -19.20 6.19 -5.26
N GLU A 135 -18.37 5.55 -4.44
CA GLU A 135 -17.03 6.01 -4.15
C GLU A 135 -16.14 5.90 -5.40
N ALA A 136 -15.07 6.66 -5.41
CA ALA A 136 -14.05 6.55 -6.44
C ALA A 136 -13.23 5.28 -6.23
N GLU A 137 -12.95 4.54 -7.30
CA GLU A 137 -12.04 3.41 -7.21
C GLU A 137 -10.59 3.89 -7.30
N HIS A 138 -9.73 3.24 -6.52
CA HIS A 138 -8.30 3.49 -6.49
C HIS A 138 -7.53 2.18 -6.76
N PRO A 139 -7.23 1.87 -8.04
CA PRO A 139 -6.34 0.78 -8.44
C PRO A 139 -5.06 0.70 -7.61
N THR A 140 -4.70 -0.53 -7.23
CA THR A 140 -3.58 -0.80 -6.34
C THR A 140 -2.33 -1.14 -7.11
N ASP A 141 -1.18 -0.82 -6.51
CA ASP A 141 0.13 -1.19 -7.03
C ASP A 141 0.28 -2.72 -6.99
N GLN A 142 0.69 -3.28 -8.13
CA GLN A 142 1.02 -4.69 -8.28
C GLN A 142 2.54 -4.89 -8.15
N GLY A 143 3.21 -5.41 -9.18
CA GLY A 143 4.66 -5.54 -9.25
C GLY A 143 5.33 -4.32 -9.87
N THR A 144 6.55 -4.03 -9.42
CA THR A 144 7.47 -3.10 -10.08
C THR A 144 8.56 -3.90 -10.78
N ASP A 145 8.74 -3.67 -12.08
CA ASP A 145 9.80 -4.33 -12.85
C ASP A 145 11.20 -3.73 -12.58
N ALA A 146 12.24 -4.38 -13.10
CA ALA A 146 13.62 -3.94 -12.93
C ALA A 146 13.91 -2.57 -13.56
N ALA A 147 13.07 -2.11 -14.51
CA ALA A 147 13.17 -0.80 -15.13
C ALA A 147 12.42 0.28 -14.33
N GLY A 148 11.81 -0.07 -13.20
CA GLY A 148 11.08 0.85 -12.32
C GLY A 148 9.65 1.14 -12.75
N TRP A 149 9.06 0.34 -13.64
CA TRP A 149 7.65 0.45 -14.00
C TRP A 149 6.79 -0.34 -13.04
N THR A 150 5.86 0.33 -12.38
CA THR A 150 4.87 -0.30 -11.50
C THR A 150 3.56 -0.47 -12.25
N GLU A 151 3.03 -1.70 -12.30
CA GLU A 151 1.65 -1.93 -12.74
C GLU A 151 0.68 -1.42 -11.66
N VAL A 152 -0.32 -0.66 -12.09
CA VAL A 152 -1.42 -0.16 -11.28
C VAL A 152 -2.71 -0.69 -11.89
N SER A 153 -3.34 -1.65 -11.23
CA SER A 153 -4.51 -2.35 -11.79
C SER A 153 -5.49 -2.84 -10.72
N GLY A 154 -6.70 -3.18 -11.17
CA GLY A 154 -7.78 -3.65 -10.32
C GLY A 154 -8.99 -4.11 -11.13
N VAL A 155 -9.85 -4.93 -10.54
CA VAL A 155 -11.11 -5.38 -11.15
C VAL A 155 -12.26 -4.86 -10.31
N TYR A 156 -13.20 -4.17 -10.96
CA TYR A 156 -14.27 -3.45 -10.28
C TYR A 156 -15.62 -3.81 -10.88
N ARG A 157 -16.60 -4.03 -10.00
CA ARG A 157 -17.99 -4.13 -10.39
C ARG A 157 -18.56 -2.73 -10.55
N THR A 158 -19.09 -2.42 -11.72
CA THR A 158 -19.71 -1.13 -11.97
C THR A 158 -21.00 -0.99 -11.17
N PRO A 159 -21.27 0.19 -10.57
CA PRO A 159 -22.59 0.49 -10.03
C PRO A 159 -23.67 0.31 -11.10
N SER A 160 -24.85 -0.17 -10.74
CA SER A 160 -25.93 -0.53 -11.67
C SER A 160 -26.36 0.60 -12.62
N LYS A 161 -26.24 1.86 -12.16
CA LYS A 161 -26.58 3.05 -12.93
C LYS A 161 -25.41 3.67 -13.70
N ALA A 162 -24.21 3.11 -13.59
CA ALA A 162 -23.05 3.62 -14.32
C ALA A 162 -23.21 3.37 -15.83
N ARG A 163 -22.82 4.39 -16.60
CA ARG A 163 -22.73 4.36 -18.07
C ARG A 163 -21.35 4.76 -18.56
N ARG A 164 -20.59 5.48 -17.74
CA ARG A 164 -19.21 5.86 -18.02
C ARG A 164 -18.32 5.67 -16.80
N ALA A 165 -17.07 5.34 -17.07
CA ALA A 165 -15.98 5.37 -16.12
C ALA A 165 -15.04 6.51 -16.51
N GLN A 166 -15.02 7.58 -15.73
CA GLN A 166 -14.06 8.66 -15.90
C GLN A 166 -12.76 8.28 -15.18
N VAL A 167 -11.76 7.90 -15.97
CA VAL A 167 -10.42 7.58 -15.48
C VAL A 167 -9.62 8.87 -15.39
N GLU A 168 -8.89 9.02 -14.30
CA GLU A 168 -7.97 10.12 -14.07
C GLU A 168 -6.61 9.58 -13.58
N LEU A 169 -5.54 9.97 -14.26
CA LEU A 169 -4.16 9.61 -13.96
C LEU A 169 -3.49 10.84 -13.34
N HIS A 170 -3.31 10.86 -12.02
CA HIS A 170 -2.89 12.06 -11.29
C HIS A 170 -1.38 12.11 -11.06
N LEU A 171 -0.89 13.34 -10.93
CA LEU A 171 0.25 13.69 -10.09
C LEU A 171 -0.19 14.79 -9.12
N GLN A 172 0.14 14.64 -7.84
CA GLN A 172 -0.20 15.59 -6.79
C GLN A 172 0.89 15.63 -5.72
N TRP A 173 1.14 16.84 -5.20
CA TRP A 173 1.96 17.08 -4.00
C TRP A 173 3.36 16.45 -4.06
N ALA A 174 4.02 16.53 -5.21
CA ALA A 174 5.38 16.04 -5.40
C ALA A 174 6.28 17.15 -5.97
N PRO A 175 6.73 18.15 -5.19
CA PRO A 175 7.57 19.23 -5.68
C PRO A 175 8.84 18.67 -6.36
N GLY A 176 9.09 19.07 -7.61
CA GLY A 176 10.18 18.55 -8.45
C GLY A 176 10.01 17.09 -8.92
N GLY A 177 8.90 16.44 -8.58
CA GLY A 177 8.59 15.08 -8.98
C GLY A 177 7.94 14.99 -10.35
N SER A 178 7.93 13.78 -10.92
CA SER A 178 7.23 13.49 -12.17
C SER A 178 6.67 12.08 -12.18
N VAL A 179 5.67 11.86 -13.02
CA VAL A 179 5.15 10.53 -13.34
C VAL A 179 4.91 10.42 -14.84
N GLU A 180 5.26 9.26 -15.37
CA GLU A 180 4.97 8.82 -16.72
C GLU A 180 3.96 7.66 -16.64
N TRP A 181 2.82 7.80 -17.30
CA TRP A 181 1.78 6.78 -17.39
C TRP A 181 1.71 6.18 -18.79
N SER A 182 1.54 4.86 -18.90
CA SER A 182 1.39 4.18 -20.18
C SER A 182 0.46 2.98 -20.07
N GLU A 183 0.13 2.37 -21.22
CA GLU A 183 -0.65 1.12 -21.32
C GLU A 183 -2.03 1.17 -20.64
N VAL A 184 -2.68 2.34 -20.68
CA VAL A 184 -3.93 2.58 -19.96
C VAL A 184 -5.09 1.87 -20.66
N SER A 185 -5.79 1.01 -19.93
CA SER A 185 -6.92 0.23 -20.44
C SER A 185 -8.02 0.05 -19.40
N LEU A 186 -9.25 -0.06 -19.89
CA LEU A 186 -10.41 -0.50 -19.12
C LEU A 186 -11.18 -1.50 -19.98
N GLN A 187 -11.16 -2.77 -19.60
CA GLN A 187 -11.72 -3.86 -20.40
C GLN A 187 -12.75 -4.64 -19.60
N GLU A 188 -13.86 -5.02 -20.22
CA GLU A 188 -14.84 -5.91 -19.58
C GLU A 188 -14.20 -7.27 -19.33
N VAL A 189 -14.43 -7.81 -18.13
CA VAL A 189 -13.92 -9.12 -17.73
C VAL A 189 -15.03 -9.87 -17.00
N ALA A 190 -14.90 -11.20 -16.95
CA ALA A 190 -15.73 -11.99 -16.07
C ALA A 190 -15.53 -11.52 -14.60
N PRO A 191 -16.61 -11.49 -13.79
CA PRO A 191 -16.47 -11.19 -12.36
C PRO A 191 -15.42 -12.11 -11.72
N PRO A 192 -14.49 -11.57 -10.93
CA PRO A 192 -13.48 -12.40 -10.28
C PRO A 192 -14.18 -13.38 -9.32
N GLY A 193 -13.67 -14.60 -9.26
CA GLY A 193 -14.14 -15.57 -8.27
C GLY A 193 -14.00 -15.01 -6.85
N PRO A 194 -14.92 -15.35 -5.92
CA PRO A 194 -14.84 -14.86 -4.56
C PRO A 194 -13.56 -15.38 -3.89
N ARG A 195 -12.72 -14.46 -3.40
CA ARG A 195 -11.55 -14.79 -2.56
C ARG A 195 -11.96 -14.72 -1.09
N LYS A 196 -12.67 -15.74 -0.62
CA LYS A 196 -13.10 -15.83 0.78
C LYS A 196 -11.91 -16.14 1.67
N ALA A 197 -11.78 -15.41 2.78
CA ALA A 197 -10.84 -15.70 3.85
C ALA A 197 -11.61 -15.93 5.15
N ARG A 198 -11.22 -16.94 5.94
CA ARG A 198 -11.78 -17.17 7.28
C ARG A 198 -10.74 -16.74 8.31
N LEU A 199 -11.00 -15.62 8.99
CA LEU A 199 -10.08 -15.05 9.96
C LEU A 199 -10.55 -15.41 11.37
N ALA A 200 -9.64 -15.87 12.22
CA ALA A 200 -9.90 -16.17 13.62
C ALA A 200 -8.98 -15.35 14.54
N THR A 201 -9.54 -14.85 15.64
CA THR A 201 -8.80 -14.21 16.72
C THR A 201 -8.95 -15.04 17.99
N ILE A 202 -7.87 -15.22 18.74
CA ILE A 202 -7.90 -15.98 19.99
C ILE A 202 -7.82 -15.02 21.18
N HIS A 203 -8.95 -14.84 21.86
CA HIS A 203 -8.97 -14.17 23.15
C HIS A 203 -8.61 -15.17 24.26
N HIS A 204 -7.33 -15.20 24.62
CA HIS A 204 -6.82 -16.03 25.71
C HIS A 204 -5.82 -15.23 26.55
N ARG A 205 -5.97 -15.30 27.87
CA ARG A 205 -5.02 -14.73 28.83
C ARG A 205 -4.14 -15.86 29.37
N PRO A 206 -2.86 -15.98 28.96
CA PRO A 206 -2.00 -17.04 29.42
C PRO A 206 -1.81 -16.99 30.94
N LYS A 207 -1.84 -18.17 31.57
CA LYS A 207 -1.66 -18.35 33.02
C LYS A 207 -0.40 -19.17 33.34
N GLY A 208 0.34 -19.60 32.33
CA GLY A 208 1.60 -20.31 32.50
C GLY A 208 2.65 -19.45 33.20
N LYS A 209 3.62 -20.12 33.82
CA LYS A 209 4.79 -19.53 34.48
C LYS A 209 6.03 -19.59 33.59
N THR A 210 5.95 -20.29 32.47
CA THR A 210 7.00 -20.40 31.45
C THR A 210 6.45 -20.09 30.07
N ALA A 211 7.34 -19.77 29.12
CA ALA A 211 6.97 -19.57 27.73
C ALA A 211 6.38 -20.86 27.13
N GLU A 212 6.92 -22.03 27.52
CA GLU A 212 6.44 -23.35 27.14
C GLU A 212 4.98 -23.57 27.55
N GLU A 213 4.66 -23.30 28.82
CA GLU A 213 3.29 -23.43 29.34
C GLU A 213 2.32 -22.46 28.67
N ASN A 214 2.76 -21.22 28.42
CA ASN A 214 1.95 -20.24 27.70
C ASN A 214 1.64 -20.70 26.27
N ARG A 215 2.64 -21.21 25.54
CA ARG A 215 2.46 -21.75 24.18
C ARG A 215 1.50 -22.95 24.17
N ALA A 216 1.65 -23.87 25.14
CA ALA A 216 0.77 -25.03 25.27
C ALA A 216 -0.71 -24.63 25.47
N GLY A 217 -0.98 -23.55 26.18
CA GLY A 217 -2.34 -23.04 26.40
C GLY A 217 -3.08 -22.64 25.11
N TYR A 218 -2.36 -22.30 24.03
CA TYR A 218 -2.97 -21.94 22.75
C TYR A 218 -3.33 -23.13 21.86
N VAL A 219 -2.73 -24.32 22.09
CA VAL A 219 -2.94 -25.51 21.25
C VAL A 219 -4.42 -25.84 21.02
N PRO A 220 -5.25 -26.06 22.06
CA PRO A 220 -6.66 -26.44 21.85
C PRO A 220 -7.47 -25.33 21.14
N LEU A 221 -7.05 -24.06 21.28
CA LEU A 221 -7.73 -22.92 20.68
C LEU A 221 -7.38 -22.80 19.18
N ILE A 222 -6.12 -23.02 18.83
CA ILE A 222 -5.65 -23.10 17.44
C ILE A 222 -6.31 -24.29 16.73
N GLU A 223 -6.37 -25.46 17.37
CA GLU A 223 -7.06 -26.64 16.83
C GLU A 223 -8.56 -26.39 16.61
N SER A 224 -9.21 -25.65 17.51
CA SER A 224 -10.62 -25.25 17.35
C SER A 224 -10.82 -24.33 16.15
N ALA A 225 -9.91 -23.35 15.95
CA ALA A 225 -9.93 -22.49 14.77
C ALA A 225 -9.68 -23.28 13.48
N ALA A 226 -8.76 -24.26 13.52
CA ALA A 226 -8.49 -25.16 12.41
C ALA A 226 -9.73 -25.96 12.00
N LYS A 227 -10.47 -26.53 12.98
CA LYS A 227 -11.74 -27.26 12.74
C LYS A 227 -12.82 -26.40 12.08
N GLN A 228 -12.73 -25.08 12.23
CA GLN A 228 -13.63 -24.12 11.59
C GLN A 228 -13.11 -23.62 10.23
N ASN A 229 -12.08 -24.26 9.69
CA ASN A 229 -11.42 -23.93 8.43
C ASN A 229 -10.90 -22.49 8.40
N ALA A 230 -10.32 -22.01 9.51
CA ALA A 230 -9.63 -20.72 9.48
C ALA A 230 -8.52 -20.73 8.39
N ASP A 231 -8.20 -19.56 7.85
CA ASP A 231 -7.03 -19.32 7.00
C ASP A 231 -5.92 -18.64 7.79
N LEU A 232 -6.31 -17.75 8.71
CA LEU A 232 -5.42 -16.99 9.58
C LEU A 232 -5.93 -17.05 11.01
N VAL A 233 -5.01 -17.29 11.96
CA VAL A 233 -5.28 -17.26 13.39
C VAL A 233 -4.36 -16.23 14.05
N VAL A 234 -4.94 -15.24 14.72
CA VAL A 234 -4.20 -14.21 15.46
C VAL A 234 -4.22 -14.51 16.95
N LEU A 235 -3.04 -14.66 17.54
CA LEU A 235 -2.82 -14.93 18.96
C LEU A 235 -2.63 -13.63 19.75
N GLY A 236 -2.30 -13.76 21.04
CA GLY A 236 -1.96 -12.63 21.90
C GLY A 236 -0.57 -12.05 21.64
N GLU A 237 -0.30 -10.93 22.31
CA GLU A 237 0.99 -10.25 22.32
C GLU A 237 1.92 -10.80 23.43
N THR A 238 3.24 -10.69 23.24
CA THR A 238 4.28 -10.99 24.26
C THR A 238 4.16 -12.38 24.92
N LEU A 239 3.85 -13.43 24.15
CA LEU A 239 3.53 -14.76 24.66
C LEU A 239 4.65 -15.41 25.49
N THR A 240 5.91 -15.05 25.23
CA THR A 240 7.08 -15.52 25.97
C THR A 240 7.28 -14.83 27.32
N TYR A 241 6.63 -13.69 27.55
CA TYR A 241 6.82 -12.82 28.72
C TYR A 241 5.64 -12.89 29.70
N VAL A 242 4.40 -12.86 29.21
CA VAL A 242 3.20 -12.73 30.04
C VAL A 242 3.13 -13.75 31.19
N ASN A 243 2.93 -13.26 32.41
CA ASN A 243 2.77 -14.05 33.65
C ASN A 243 3.96 -14.96 34.05
N THR A 244 5.11 -14.84 33.38
CA THR A 244 6.32 -15.63 33.71
C THR A 244 7.11 -15.09 34.90
N GLY A 245 6.89 -13.83 35.28
CA GLY A 245 7.69 -13.14 36.31
C GLY A 245 9.11 -12.75 35.87
N ARG A 246 9.46 -13.03 34.61
CA ARG A 246 10.74 -12.65 33.99
C ARG A 246 10.70 -11.20 33.51
N SER A 247 11.86 -10.59 33.34
CA SER A 247 12.04 -9.36 32.56
C SER A 247 11.87 -9.62 31.05
N TYR A 248 11.68 -8.55 30.25
CA TYR A 248 11.69 -8.66 28.79
C TYR A 248 12.98 -9.32 28.27
N ALA A 249 14.13 -8.99 28.85
CA ALA A 249 15.42 -9.55 28.45
C ALA A 249 15.50 -11.06 28.67
N GLU A 250 14.98 -11.56 29.79
CA GLU A 250 14.96 -12.99 30.14
C GLU A 250 13.87 -13.78 29.39
N ALA A 251 12.83 -13.09 28.91
CA ALA A 251 11.76 -13.66 28.10
C ALA A 251 12.04 -13.60 26.59
N ALA A 252 13.10 -12.93 26.18
CA ALA A 252 13.42 -12.71 24.77
C ALA A 252 14.03 -13.96 24.11
N GLU A 253 13.54 -14.27 22.91
CA GLU A 253 14.05 -15.36 22.06
C GLU A 253 14.59 -14.78 20.74
N VAL A 254 15.55 -15.44 20.10
CA VAL A 254 15.91 -15.12 18.71
C VAL A 254 14.74 -15.45 17.77
N VAL A 255 14.61 -14.75 16.65
CA VAL A 255 13.57 -14.99 15.64
C VAL A 255 14.23 -15.23 14.29
N PRO A 256 14.15 -16.45 13.71
CA PRO A 256 13.46 -17.65 14.23
C PRO A 256 14.09 -18.29 15.47
N GLY A 257 13.27 -18.87 16.35
CA GLY A 257 13.64 -19.53 17.60
C GLY A 257 12.58 -20.51 18.14
N PRO A 258 12.61 -20.86 19.44
CA PRO A 258 11.74 -21.88 20.04
C PRO A 258 10.24 -21.64 19.81
N SER A 259 9.76 -20.43 20.05
CA SER A 259 8.33 -20.10 19.88
C SER A 259 7.89 -20.12 18.42
N THR A 260 8.69 -19.58 17.50
CA THR A 260 8.36 -19.62 16.07
C THR A 260 8.37 -21.05 15.54
N LYS A 261 9.28 -21.91 16.03
CA LYS A 261 9.28 -23.32 15.68
C LYS A 261 7.99 -24.01 16.18
N PHE A 262 7.64 -23.81 17.45
CA PHE A 262 6.46 -24.43 18.06
C PHE A 262 5.17 -24.05 17.30
N PHE A 263 4.94 -22.76 17.07
CA PHE A 263 3.76 -22.31 16.34
C PHE A 263 3.85 -22.63 14.84
N GLY A 264 5.06 -22.70 14.26
CA GLY A 264 5.26 -23.12 12.86
C GLY A 264 4.88 -24.58 12.64
N ASP A 265 5.23 -25.46 13.59
CA ASP A 265 4.82 -26.87 13.55
C ASP A 265 3.28 -27.00 13.59
N LEU A 266 2.58 -26.20 14.40
CA LEU A 266 1.11 -26.13 14.43
C LEU A 266 0.51 -25.54 13.14
N ALA A 267 1.11 -24.47 12.62
CA ALA A 267 0.68 -23.85 11.36
C ALA A 267 0.75 -24.87 10.21
N ARG A 268 1.83 -25.67 10.15
CA ARG A 268 1.99 -26.77 9.20
C ARG A 268 0.96 -27.88 9.43
N ALA A 269 0.82 -28.36 10.66
CA ALA A 269 -0.08 -29.45 10.99
C ALA A 269 -1.54 -29.17 10.62
N HIS A 270 -1.94 -27.89 10.67
CA HIS A 270 -3.32 -27.47 10.40
C HIS A 270 -3.50 -26.71 9.08
N ASN A 271 -2.44 -26.50 8.29
CA ASN A 271 -2.47 -25.75 7.03
C ASN A 271 -3.05 -24.33 7.19
N LEU A 272 -2.55 -23.62 8.20
CA LEU A 272 -2.99 -22.28 8.63
C LEU A 272 -1.85 -21.26 8.53
N TYR A 273 -2.21 -19.97 8.44
CA TYR A 273 -1.32 -18.89 8.85
C TYR A 273 -1.54 -18.58 10.34
N ILE A 274 -0.46 -18.34 11.08
CA ILE A 274 -0.52 -17.97 12.51
C ILE A 274 0.25 -16.68 12.75
N VAL A 275 -0.40 -15.72 13.42
CA VAL A 275 0.25 -14.51 13.95
C VAL A 275 0.45 -14.65 15.45
N ALA A 276 1.69 -14.57 15.91
CA ALA A 276 2.04 -14.67 17.32
C ALA A 276 2.88 -13.46 17.77
N GLY A 277 2.55 -12.86 18.91
CA GLY A 277 3.37 -11.80 19.49
C GLY A 277 4.42 -12.36 20.45
N LEU A 278 5.67 -11.96 20.31
CA LEU A 278 6.82 -12.46 21.07
C LEU A 278 7.70 -11.30 21.54
N ILE A 279 8.68 -11.61 22.40
CA ILE A 279 9.81 -10.72 22.63
C ILE A 279 11.01 -11.27 21.84
N GLU A 280 11.49 -10.47 20.89
CA GLU A 280 12.64 -10.81 20.06
C GLU A 280 13.94 -10.28 20.68
N ARG A 281 14.99 -11.08 20.62
CA ARG A 281 16.38 -10.66 20.84
C ARG A 281 17.13 -10.62 19.51
N ASP A 282 17.73 -9.47 19.21
CA ASP A 282 18.60 -9.26 18.04
C ASP A 282 19.89 -8.58 18.50
N GLY A 283 20.92 -9.39 18.75
CA GLY A 283 22.14 -8.95 19.42
C GLY A 283 21.84 -8.31 20.79
N PRO A 284 22.25 -7.04 21.03
CA PRO A 284 21.97 -6.34 22.28
C PRO A 284 20.54 -5.79 22.36
N LEU A 285 19.80 -5.78 21.25
CA LEU A 285 18.50 -5.14 21.14
C LEU A 285 17.36 -6.11 21.48
N LEU A 286 16.31 -5.55 22.05
CA LEU A 286 15.06 -6.24 22.37
C LEU A 286 13.92 -5.60 21.60
N TYR A 287 13.03 -6.40 21.03
CA TYR A 287 11.87 -5.91 20.31
C TYR A 287 10.60 -6.62 20.75
N ASN A 288 9.50 -5.87 20.84
CA ASN A 288 8.17 -6.46 20.84
C ASN A 288 7.78 -6.75 19.39
N VAL A 289 7.62 -8.03 19.04
CA VAL A 289 7.52 -8.48 17.64
C VAL A 289 6.21 -9.24 17.42
N ALA A 290 5.55 -9.01 16.28
CA ALA A 290 4.57 -9.94 15.73
C ALA A 290 5.23 -10.75 14.62
N VAL A 291 5.14 -12.08 14.69
CA VAL A 291 5.61 -12.99 13.64
C VAL A 291 4.43 -13.55 12.87
N LEU A 292 4.58 -13.72 11.55
CA LEU A 292 3.64 -14.44 10.68
C LEU A 292 4.27 -15.76 10.26
N LEU A 293 3.62 -16.86 10.61
CA LEU A 293 4.04 -18.22 10.28
C LEU A 293 3.13 -18.76 9.19
N GLY A 294 3.72 -19.36 8.16
CA GLY A 294 3.02 -19.90 7.00
C GLY A 294 2.52 -21.34 7.20
N PRO A 295 1.65 -21.83 6.30
CA PRO A 295 1.15 -23.22 6.32
C PRO A 295 2.23 -24.26 6.00
N ASP A 296 3.42 -23.86 5.57
CA ASP A 296 4.61 -24.70 5.46
C ASP A 296 5.39 -24.80 6.79
N GLY A 297 4.95 -24.05 7.81
CA GLY A 297 5.59 -23.92 9.11
C GLY A 297 6.81 -22.98 9.13
N ALA A 298 7.11 -22.29 8.03
CA ALA A 298 8.19 -21.34 7.95
C ALA A 298 7.77 -19.94 8.46
N LEU A 299 8.76 -19.12 8.81
CA LEU A 299 8.55 -17.70 9.09
C LEU A 299 8.30 -16.97 7.76
N ALA A 300 7.05 -16.60 7.51
CA ALA A 300 6.66 -15.82 6.34
C ALA A 300 7.02 -14.33 6.49
N GLY A 301 7.11 -13.85 7.74
CA GLY A 301 7.48 -12.46 8.01
C GLY A 301 7.46 -12.10 9.48
N LYS A 302 8.00 -10.92 9.82
CA LYS A 302 7.91 -10.34 11.16
C LYS A 302 7.76 -8.82 11.10
N TYR A 303 7.17 -8.26 12.13
CA TYR A 303 6.99 -6.82 12.32
C TYR A 303 7.39 -6.45 13.75
N ARG A 304 8.25 -5.45 13.90
CA ARG A 304 8.67 -4.91 15.19
C ARG A 304 7.78 -3.71 15.53
N LYS A 305 7.15 -3.73 16.70
CA LYS A 305 6.24 -2.68 17.20
C LYS A 305 6.88 -1.30 17.09
N VAL A 306 6.18 -0.36 16.46
CA VAL A 306 6.70 0.99 16.19
C VAL A 306 6.41 1.91 17.36
N CYS A 307 5.18 1.88 17.87
CA CYS A 307 4.73 2.72 18.97
C CYS A 307 4.84 1.94 20.28
N LEU A 308 5.87 2.24 21.08
CA LEU A 308 6.07 1.60 22.37
C LEU A 308 5.32 2.32 23.50
N PRO A 309 4.59 1.60 24.38
CA PRO A 309 4.10 2.18 25.62
C PRO A 309 5.27 2.51 26.56
N ARG A 310 5.05 3.43 27.50
CA ARG A 310 6.07 3.89 28.45
C ARG A 310 6.80 2.74 29.17
N SER A 311 6.08 1.71 29.59
CA SER A 311 6.67 0.55 30.30
C SER A 311 7.64 -0.26 29.46
N GLU A 312 7.44 -0.35 28.14
CA GLU A 312 8.39 -1.01 27.23
C GLU A 312 9.65 -0.16 27.02
N VAL A 313 9.48 1.17 26.89
CA VAL A 313 10.60 2.11 26.77
C VAL A 313 11.47 2.08 28.03
N GLU A 314 10.87 2.15 29.21
CA GLU A 314 11.59 2.10 30.50
C GLU A 314 12.29 0.74 30.72
N ALA A 315 11.80 -0.33 30.08
CA ALA A 315 12.43 -1.65 30.11
C ALA A 315 13.51 -1.86 29.04
N GLY A 316 13.81 -0.85 28.21
CA GLY A 316 14.85 -0.92 27.18
C GLY A 316 14.44 -1.66 25.90
N VAL A 317 13.14 -1.78 25.63
CA VAL A 317 12.66 -2.30 24.33
C VAL A 317 12.92 -1.26 23.24
N THR A 318 13.42 -1.71 22.10
CA THR A 318 13.74 -0.89 20.93
C THR A 318 12.52 -0.81 20.00
N PRO A 319 12.17 0.38 19.47
CA PRO A 319 11.08 0.51 18.52
C PRO A 319 11.47 -0.03 17.14
N GLY A 320 10.50 -0.58 16.41
CA GLY A 320 10.60 -0.83 14.98
C GLY A 320 10.49 0.46 14.16
N ASN A 321 10.79 0.37 12.87
CA ASN A 321 10.78 1.49 11.93
C ASN A 321 10.30 1.11 10.52
N GLU A 322 9.68 -0.05 10.37
CA GLU A 322 9.24 -0.61 9.08
C GLU A 322 7.76 -0.97 9.10
N PHE A 323 7.13 -0.98 7.92
CA PHE A 323 5.71 -1.32 7.73
C PHE A 323 5.54 -2.42 6.67
N PRO A 324 6.15 -3.60 6.84
CA PRO A 324 6.09 -4.67 5.85
C PRO A 324 4.67 -5.24 5.69
N VAL A 325 4.39 -5.72 4.48
CA VAL A 325 3.14 -6.39 4.12
C VAL A 325 3.48 -7.72 3.46
N PHE A 326 2.83 -8.79 3.89
CA PHE A 326 3.16 -10.16 3.54
C PHE A 326 2.09 -10.77 2.63
N SER A 327 2.51 -11.40 1.53
CA SER A 327 1.60 -12.12 0.64
C SER A 327 1.19 -13.46 1.25
N THR A 328 -0.11 -13.73 1.28
CA THR A 328 -0.69 -15.03 1.68
C THR A 328 -1.59 -15.56 0.58
N ARG A 329 -2.06 -16.82 0.71
CA ARG A 329 -2.98 -17.43 -0.25
C ARG A 329 -4.32 -16.69 -0.39
N PHE A 330 -4.67 -15.86 0.59
CA PHE A 330 -5.95 -15.16 0.63
C PHE A 330 -5.80 -13.64 0.53
N GLY A 331 -4.59 -13.09 0.41
CA GLY A 331 -4.36 -11.65 0.27
C GLY A 331 -3.09 -11.15 0.94
N LYS A 332 -2.95 -9.82 1.00
CA LYS A 332 -1.82 -9.14 1.65
C LYS A 332 -2.14 -8.84 3.12
N VAL A 333 -1.29 -9.30 4.04
CA VAL A 333 -1.45 -9.12 5.49
C VAL A 333 -0.38 -8.16 6.03
N GLY A 334 -0.82 -7.07 6.66
CA GLY A 334 0.03 -6.22 7.51
C GLY A 334 -0.06 -6.67 8.97
N LEU A 335 0.93 -6.30 9.77
CA LEU A 335 0.99 -6.61 11.21
C LEU A 335 1.09 -5.32 12.03
N MET A 336 0.34 -5.24 13.12
CA MET A 336 0.45 -4.20 14.15
C MET A 336 0.59 -4.87 15.51
N VAL A 337 1.05 -4.14 16.52
CA VAL A 337 1.13 -4.66 17.88
C VAL A 337 0.56 -3.66 18.87
N CYS A 338 -0.49 -4.06 19.58
CA CYS A 338 -1.01 -3.40 20.78
C CYS A 338 -1.07 -1.88 20.67
N TYR A 339 -0.16 -1.17 21.32
CA TYR A 339 -0.11 0.28 21.40
C TYR A 339 -0.06 1.00 20.03
N ASP A 340 0.37 0.32 18.96
CA ASP A 340 0.29 0.83 17.59
C ASP A 340 -1.14 1.28 17.19
N GLY A 341 -2.19 0.63 17.71
CA GLY A 341 -3.58 0.95 17.33
C GLY A 341 -4.09 2.30 17.83
N PHE A 342 -3.36 2.98 18.72
CA PHE A 342 -3.66 4.34 19.12
C PHE A 342 -3.11 5.39 18.13
N PHE A 343 -2.30 4.96 17.15
CA PHE A 343 -1.61 5.84 16.20
C PHE A 343 -2.06 5.49 14.78
N PRO A 344 -2.92 6.33 14.15
CA PRO A 344 -3.44 6.04 12.81
C PRO A 344 -2.34 5.92 11.74
N GLU A 345 -1.15 6.49 11.98
CA GLU A 345 0.00 6.46 11.09
C GLU A 345 0.43 5.02 10.77
N VAL A 346 0.41 4.11 11.75
CA VAL A 346 0.87 2.73 11.55
C VAL A 346 -0.07 2.00 10.58
N ALA A 347 -1.38 2.03 10.87
CA ALA A 347 -2.39 1.42 10.01
C ALA A 347 -2.38 2.08 8.62
N ARG A 348 -2.18 3.41 8.56
CA ARG A 348 -2.08 4.16 7.31
C ARG A 348 -0.89 3.70 6.47
N HIS A 349 0.30 3.56 7.03
CA HIS A 349 1.49 3.09 6.30
C HIS A 349 1.31 1.65 5.79
N LEU A 350 0.79 0.74 6.61
CA LEU A 350 0.50 -0.64 6.17
C LEU A 350 -0.51 -0.67 5.03
N THR A 351 -1.58 0.13 5.14
CA THR A 351 -2.59 0.26 4.08
C THR A 351 -1.98 0.82 2.81
N MET A 352 -1.12 1.84 2.92
CA MET A 352 -0.38 2.43 1.78
C MET A 352 0.58 1.42 1.13
N ASN A 353 1.14 0.49 1.90
CA ASN A 353 1.97 -0.60 1.40
C ASN A 353 1.16 -1.79 0.84
N GLY A 354 -0.18 -1.69 0.87
CA GLY A 354 -1.08 -2.63 0.22
C GLY A 354 -1.65 -3.72 1.12
N ALA A 355 -1.61 -3.55 2.44
CA ALA A 355 -2.31 -4.46 3.36
C ALA A 355 -3.82 -4.45 3.06
N GLU A 356 -4.39 -5.64 2.93
CA GLU A 356 -5.84 -5.88 2.81
C GLU A 356 -6.43 -6.32 4.15
N VAL A 357 -5.63 -7.00 4.97
CA VAL A 357 -5.93 -7.37 6.35
C VAL A 357 -4.80 -6.88 7.24
N ILE A 358 -5.12 -6.29 8.39
CA ILE A 358 -4.12 -5.96 9.42
C ILE A 358 -4.38 -6.87 10.62
N ALA A 359 -3.44 -7.77 10.90
CA ALA A 359 -3.47 -8.60 12.09
C ALA A 359 -2.84 -7.83 13.26
N TRP A 360 -3.57 -7.74 14.37
CA TRP A 360 -3.22 -6.89 15.50
C TRP A 360 -3.27 -7.68 16.81
N PRO A 361 -2.21 -8.43 17.16
CA PRO A 361 -2.04 -9.00 18.49
C PRO A 361 -1.98 -7.89 19.56
N VAL A 362 -2.70 -8.10 20.66
CA VAL A 362 -2.84 -7.13 21.76
C VAL A 362 -2.69 -7.84 23.10
N TRP A 363 -2.07 -7.16 24.06
CA TRP A 363 -2.14 -7.49 25.48
C TRP A 363 -2.49 -6.25 26.31
N GLY A 364 -3.66 -6.29 26.95
CA GLY A 364 -4.06 -5.30 27.94
C GLY A 364 -4.71 -4.02 27.41
N CYS A 365 -4.81 -3.80 26.10
CA CYS A 365 -5.65 -2.71 25.58
C CYS A 365 -7.12 -3.16 25.56
N ASN A 366 -8.00 -2.29 26.06
CA ASN A 366 -9.39 -2.28 25.63
C ASN A 366 -9.44 -1.34 24.41
N PRO A 367 -9.50 -1.86 23.18
CA PRO A 367 -9.70 -1.01 22.02
C PRO A 367 -11.18 -0.59 22.05
N LEU A 368 -11.44 0.66 22.43
CA LEU A 368 -12.75 1.33 22.58
C LEU A 368 -13.23 1.47 24.04
#